data_AF-A0A0R2BPP6-F1
#
_entry.id   AF-A0A0R2BPP6-F1
#
_cell.length_a   1.000
_cell.length_b   1.000
_cell.length_c   1.000
_cell.angle_alpha   90.00
_cell.angle_beta   90.00
_cell.angle_gamma   90.00
#
_symmetry.space_group_name_H-M   'P 1'
#
loop_
_entity.id
_entity.type
_entity.pdbx_description
1 polymer ?
#
loop_
_entity_poly.entity_id
_entity_poly.type
_entity_poly.pdbx_seq_one_letter_code
_entity_poly.pdbx_strand_id
1 'polypeptide(L)'
;MVEMRQAAQKERQVAFLKAHEKEMTEYVKKQSRYVIIKDYDITDIKYDWESIRVVRSMAFSPKMLGIEVSIFNNSKELDGFEIYIIPDDTNRPSKIKNIR
;
A
#
# COMPACT_ATOMS: atom_id res chain seq x y z
N MET A 1 27.88 1.24 4.01
CA MET A 1 27.37 -0.13 3.75
C MET A 1 25.90 -0.33 4.17
N VAL A 2 25.41 0.30 5.24
CA VAL A 2 24.00 0.16 5.70
C VAL A 2 23.01 0.80 4.71
N GLU A 3 23.33 1.99 4.18
CA GLU A 3 22.45 2.72 3.26
C GLU A 3 22.16 1.95 1.96
N MET A 4 23.18 1.37 1.32
CA MET A 4 22.99 0.54 0.12
C MET A 4 22.06 -0.66 0.37
N ARG A 5 22.13 -1.27 1.56
CA ARG A 5 21.24 -2.39 1.93
C ARG A 5 19.80 -1.92 2.12
N GLN A 6 19.60 -0.74 2.72
CA GLN A 6 18.28 -0.14 2.89
C GLN A 6 17.66 0.29 1.55
N ALA A 7 18.46 0.90 0.67
CA ALA A 7 18.01 1.28 -0.68
C ALA A 7 17.58 0.04 -1.49
N ALA A 8 18.41 -1.00 -1.54
CA ALA A 8 18.06 -2.24 -2.23
C ALA A 8 16.84 -2.94 -1.61
N GLN A 9 16.63 -2.82 -0.29
CA GLN A 9 15.43 -3.32 0.36
C GLN A 9 14.17 -2.53 -0.06
N LYS A 10 14.25 -1.20 -0.07
CA LYS A 10 13.16 -0.32 -0.50
C LYS A 10 12.78 -0.58 -1.96
N GLU A 11 13.75 -0.72 -2.85
CA GLU A 11 13.51 -1.04 -4.27
C GLU A 11 12.75 -2.37 -4.44
N ARG A 12 13.08 -3.39 -3.65
CA ARG A 12 12.35 -4.68 -3.65
C ARG A 12 10.92 -4.52 -3.16
N GLN A 13 10.69 -3.74 -2.11
CA GLN A 13 9.35 -3.46 -1.60
C GLN A 13 8.51 -2.72 -2.65
N VAL A 14 9.07 -1.72 -3.32
CA VAL A 14 8.41 -0.97 -4.41
C VAL A 14 8.07 -1.91 -5.57
N ALA A 15 9.03 -2.71 -6.04
CA ALA A 15 8.81 -3.65 -7.14
C ALA A 15 7.73 -4.69 -6.80
N PHE A 16 7.75 -5.21 -5.56
CA PHE A 16 6.74 -6.14 -5.09
C PHE A 16 5.33 -5.52 -5.07
N LEU A 17 5.18 -4.30 -4.54
CA LEU A 17 3.87 -3.64 -4.50
C LEU A 17 3.37 -3.25 -5.89
N LYS A 18 4.26 -2.78 -6.79
CA LYS A 18 3.90 -2.55 -8.21
C LYS A 18 3.42 -3.82 -8.90
N ALA A 19 4.04 -4.97 -8.64
CA ALA A 19 3.59 -6.25 -9.20
C ALA A 19 2.19 -6.66 -8.69
N HIS A 20 1.74 -6.14 -7.55
CA HIS A 20 0.43 -6.41 -6.95
C HIS A 20 -0.53 -5.20 -7.01
N GLU A 21 -0.23 -4.19 -7.83
CA GLU A 21 -1.02 -2.96 -7.93
C GLU A 21 -2.50 -3.24 -8.22
N LYS A 22 -2.79 -4.23 -9.06
CA LYS A 22 -4.15 -4.67 -9.37
C LYS A 22 -4.89 -5.21 -8.14
N GLU A 23 -4.24 -6.05 -7.33
CA GLU A 23 -4.83 -6.60 -6.10
C GLU A 23 -5.13 -5.49 -5.09
N MET A 24 -4.20 -4.55 -4.92
CA MET A 24 -4.39 -3.38 -4.05
C MET A 24 -5.48 -2.44 -4.56
N THR A 25 -5.57 -2.23 -5.87
CA THR A 25 -6.60 -1.38 -6.50
C THR A 25 -7.98 -1.97 -6.27
N GLU A 26 -8.13 -3.29 -6.45
CA GLU A 26 -9.38 -4.00 -6.19
C GLU A 26 -9.78 -3.91 -4.72
N TYR A 27 -8.82 -4.05 -3.79
CA TYR A 27 -9.07 -3.85 -2.37
C TYR A 27 -9.59 -2.43 -2.09
N VAL A 28 -8.90 -1.39 -2.56
CA VAL A 28 -9.29 0.00 -2.31
C VAL A 28 -10.70 0.29 -2.83
N LYS A 29 -11.02 -0.15 -4.06
CA LYS A 29 -12.33 0.12 -4.68
C LYS A 29 -13.48 -0.64 -4.04
N LYS A 30 -13.27 -1.87 -3.61
CA LYS A 30 -14.37 -2.81 -3.30
C LYS A 30 -14.42 -3.33 -1.88
N GLN A 31 -13.32 -3.22 -1.14
CA GLN A 31 -13.17 -3.89 0.16
C GLN A 31 -12.75 -2.95 1.29
N SER A 32 -12.12 -1.82 0.96
CA SER A 32 -11.81 -0.78 1.93
C SER A 32 -13.08 -0.23 2.54
N ARG A 33 -13.31 -0.54 3.82
CA ARG A 33 -14.47 -0.02 4.57
C ARG A 33 -14.53 1.51 4.55
N TYR A 34 -13.38 2.17 4.55
CA TYR A 34 -13.29 3.63 4.49
C TYR A 34 -13.95 4.18 3.21
N VAL A 35 -13.63 3.56 2.07
CA VAL A 35 -14.20 3.94 0.77
C VAL A 35 -15.67 3.58 0.70
N ILE A 36 -16.05 2.37 1.11
CA ILE A 36 -17.42 1.87 1.05
C ILE A 36 -18.38 2.73 1.87
N ILE A 37 -18.00 3.11 3.11
CA ILE A 37 -18.86 3.90 3.99
C ILE A 37 -19.09 5.31 3.44
N LYS A 38 -18.12 5.86 2.71
CA LYS A 38 -18.22 7.19 2.11
C LYS A 38 -18.92 7.22 0.76
N ASP A 39 -19.27 6.06 0.20
CA ASP A 39 -19.95 5.91 -1.09
C ASP A 39 -19.24 6.67 -2.23
N TYR A 40 -17.92 6.57 -2.26
CA TYR A 40 -17.13 7.24 -3.30
C TYR A 40 -17.30 6.56 -4.66
N ASP A 41 -17.66 7.35 -5.67
CA ASP A 41 -17.58 6.95 -7.08
C ASP A 41 -16.14 7.16 -7.59
N ILE A 42 -15.36 6.09 -7.63
CA ILE A 42 -13.91 6.12 -7.94
C ILE A 42 -13.67 5.69 -9.38
N THR A 43 -13.11 6.60 -10.19
CA THR A 43 -12.64 6.30 -11.55
C THR A 43 -11.17 5.90 -11.57
N ASP A 44 -10.33 6.54 -10.74
CA ASP A 44 -8.86 6.39 -10.78
C ASP A 44 -8.24 6.36 -9.37
N ILE A 45 -7.10 5.70 -9.23
CA ILE A 45 -6.33 5.58 -7.98
C ILE A 45 -4.86 5.82 -8.32
N LYS A 46 -4.19 6.66 -7.52
CA LYS A 46 -2.76 6.89 -7.61
C LYS A 46 -2.06 6.46 -6.34
N TYR A 47 -0.91 5.82 -6.51
CA TYR A 47 -0.05 5.36 -5.43
C TYR A 47 1.17 6.27 -5.32
N ASP A 48 1.45 6.77 -4.11
CA ASP A 48 2.74 7.38 -3.82
C ASP A 48 3.76 6.28 -3.50
N TRP A 49 4.53 5.86 -4.51
CA TRP A 49 5.56 4.84 -4.37
C TRP A 49 6.73 5.30 -3.47
N GLU A 50 6.94 6.59 -3.30
CA GLU A 50 7.98 7.14 -2.44
C GLU A 50 7.59 7.03 -0.97
N SER A 51 6.29 7.10 -0.65
CA SER A 51 5.74 6.95 0.71
C SER A 51 5.96 5.57 1.35
N ILE A 52 6.32 4.53 0.57
CA ILE A 52 6.38 3.14 1.04
C ILE A 52 7.26 3.00 2.29
N ARG A 53 6.72 2.49 3.39
CA ARG A 53 7.52 2.34 4.61
C ARG A 53 7.16 1.08 5.38
N VAL A 54 8.12 0.56 6.12
CA VAL A 54 7.86 -0.54 7.06
C VAL A 54 7.20 0.04 8.30
N VAL A 55 5.96 -0.37 8.57
CA VAL A 55 5.19 0.04 9.75
C VAL A 55 5.06 -1.14 10.70
N ARG A 56 5.09 -0.85 12.01
CA ARG A 56 4.81 -1.82 13.06
C ARG A 56 4.01 -1.14 14.16
N SER A 57 2.83 -1.66 14.45
CA SER A 57 1.95 -1.09 15.48
C SER A 57 2.43 -1.36 16.91
N MET A 58 2.84 -2.60 17.20
CA MET A 58 3.37 -3.00 18.52
C MET A 58 4.58 -3.92 18.35
N ALA A 59 5.40 -4.07 19.39
CA ALA A 59 6.64 -4.85 19.36
C ALA A 59 6.46 -6.28 18.81
N PHE A 60 5.31 -6.92 19.09
CA PHE A 60 4.98 -8.29 18.70
C PHE A 60 4.02 -8.40 17.50
N SER A 61 3.62 -7.27 16.91
CA SER A 61 2.78 -7.28 15.71
C SER A 61 3.60 -7.62 14.46
N PRO A 62 2.99 -8.29 13.47
CA PRO A 62 3.57 -8.40 12.15
C PRO A 62 3.99 -7.02 11.60
N LYS A 63 5.13 -6.97 10.92
CA LYS A 63 5.52 -5.79 10.16
C LYS A 63 4.63 -5.68 8.92
N MET A 64 4.34 -4.45 8.53
CA MET A 64 3.48 -4.11 7.40
C MET A 64 4.24 -3.17 6.45
N LEU A 65 3.79 -3.08 5.22
CA LEU A 65 4.18 -2.02 4.29
C LEU A 65 3.02 -1.03 4.24
N GLY A 66 3.26 0.20 4.68
CA GLY A 66 2.34 1.33 4.50
C GLY A 66 2.61 2.00 3.16
N ILE A 67 1.55 2.41 2.45
CA ILE A 67 1.62 3.18 1.21
C ILE A 67 0.44 4.15 1.13
N GLU A 68 0.72 5.39 0.76
CA GLU A 68 -0.28 6.43 0.56
C GLU A 68 -0.92 6.30 -0.82
N VAL A 69 -2.24 6.46 -0.85
CA VAL A 69 -3.07 6.42 -2.05
C VAL A 69 -3.97 7.65 -2.10
N SER A 70 -4.14 8.19 -3.31
CA SER A 70 -5.16 9.20 -3.62
C SER A 70 -6.19 8.61 -4.57
N ILE A 71 -7.47 8.89 -4.31
CA ILE A 71 -8.60 8.41 -5.11
C ILE A 71 -9.26 9.58 -5.86
N PHE A 72 -9.74 9.32 -7.07
CA PHE A 72 -10.24 10.35 -7.97
C PHE A 72 -11.56 9.94 -8.64
N ASN A 73 -12.37 10.96 -8.97
CA ASN A 73 -13.48 10.87 -9.91
C ASN A 73 -13.26 11.86 -11.04
N ASN A 74 -13.11 11.37 -12.28
CA ASN A 74 -12.95 12.20 -13.47
C ASN A 74 -11.87 13.30 -13.32
N SER A 75 -10.68 12.89 -12.84
CA SER A 75 -9.51 13.76 -12.55
C SER A 75 -9.63 14.68 -11.33
N LYS A 76 -10.78 14.73 -10.66
CA LYS A 76 -10.93 15.44 -9.38
C LYS A 76 -10.54 14.52 -8.24
N GLU A 77 -9.60 14.96 -7.40
CA GLU A 77 -9.24 14.24 -6.18
C GLU A 77 -10.43 14.24 -5.22
N LEU A 78 -10.77 13.06 -4.70
CA LEU A 78 -11.81 12.87 -3.70
C LEU A 78 -11.22 12.85 -2.29
N ASP A 79 -10.14 12.09 -2.10
CA ASP A 79 -9.53 11.84 -0.80
C ASP A 79 -8.13 11.21 -0.94
N GLY A 80 -7.36 11.27 0.15
CA GLY A 80 -6.05 10.62 0.28
C GLY A 80 -5.92 9.91 1.63
N PHE A 81 -5.40 8.68 1.61
CA PHE A 81 -5.24 7.87 2.82
C PHE A 81 -4.13 6.83 2.68
N GLU A 82 -3.70 6.24 3.80
CA GLU A 82 -2.74 5.13 3.80
C GLU A 82 -3.46 3.79 3.85
N ILE A 83 -2.98 2.83 3.06
CA ILE A 83 -3.33 1.41 3.21
C ILE A 83 -2.13 0.62 3.74
N TYR A 84 -2.42 -0.48 4.43
CA TYR A 84 -1.41 -1.34 5.03
C TYR A 84 -1.43 -2.73 4.43
N ILE A 85 -0.31 -3.12 3.82
CA ILE A 85 -0.10 -4.44 3.24
C ILE A 85 0.65 -5.30 4.25
N ILE A 86 0.10 -6.49 4.53
CA ILE A 86 0.76 -7.51 5.34
C ILE A 86 1.39 -8.52 4.38
N PRO A 87 2.70 -8.45 4.07
CA PRO A 87 3.36 -9.46 3.28
C PRO A 87 3.76 -10.68 4.12
N ASP A 88 4.29 -11.70 3.45
CA ASP A 88 4.98 -12.80 4.09
C ASP A 88 6.25 -12.39 4.84
N ASP A 89 7.03 -11.48 4.26
CA ASP A 89 8.22 -10.85 4.86
C ASP A 89 8.36 -9.41 4.34
N THR A 90 8.66 -8.43 5.19
CA THR A 90 8.78 -7.02 4.75
C THR A 90 10.12 -6.68 4.11
N ASN A 91 11.17 -7.46 4.33
CA ASN A 91 12.50 -7.22 3.76
C ASN A 91 12.64 -7.88 2.37
N ARG A 92 12.00 -9.03 2.17
CA ARG A 92 11.99 -9.81 0.92
C ARG A 92 10.58 -10.33 0.63
N PRO A 93 9.60 -9.44 0.40
CA PRO A 93 8.22 -9.85 0.17
C PRO A 93 8.08 -10.68 -1.11
N SER A 94 7.27 -11.72 -1.04
CA SER A 94 6.93 -12.57 -2.18
C SER A 94 5.42 -12.78 -2.35
N LYS A 95 4.64 -12.59 -1.28
CA LYS A 95 3.19 -12.77 -1.29
C LYS A 95 2.48 -11.81 -0.34
N ILE A 96 1.33 -11.27 -0.77
CA ILE A 96 0.39 -10.57 0.11
C ILE A 96 -0.41 -11.59 0.94
N LYS A 97 -0.39 -11.42 2.26
CA LYS A 97 -1.24 -12.20 3.18
C LYS A 97 -2.56 -11.50 3.47
N ASN A 98 -2.55 -10.17 3.54
CA ASN A 98 -3.74 -9.37 3.85
C ASN A 98 -3.50 -7.88 3.49
N ILE A 99 -4.58 -7.12 3.30
CA ILE A 99 -4.58 -5.67 3.11
C ILE A 99 -5.61 -5.06 4.08
N ARG A 100 -5.27 -3.92 4.70
CA ARG A 100 -6.11 -3.21 5.68
C ARG A 100 -6.12 -1.72 5.44
#